data_AF-A0A7T7HBT0-F1
#
_entry.id   AF-A0A7T7HBT0-F1
#
_cell.length_a   1.000
_cell.length_b   1.000
_cell.length_c   1.000
_cell.angle_alpha   90.00
_cell.angle_beta   90.00
_cell.angle_gamma   90.00
#
_symmetry.space_group_name_H-M   'P 1'
#
loop_
_entity.id
_entity.type
_entity.pdbx_description
1 polymer ?
#
loop_
_entity_poly.entity_id
_entity_poly.type
_entity_poly.pdbx_seq_one_letter_code
_entity_poly.pdbx_strand_id
1 'polypeptide(L)'
;MNSPNWDYITKRIYLIFCTRYSGFSSALSGKVSAFFRYTTDYKKTNFWVRDKTQSSAEVDLLIAHGKFLIPIEIKSGKTGSLKSLHQFVNQAPHQFAVRMYGGKFNIEETVTPEGKPYLLMNLPYYLGTYLKQYMNYFITKYNVE
;
A
#
# COMPACT_ATOMS: atom_id res chain seq x y z
N MET A 1 -32.49 6.36 -3.09
CA MET A 1 -31.13 6.57 -2.55
C MET A 1 -30.18 5.81 -3.45
N ASN A 2 -29.41 6.53 -4.27
CA ASN A 2 -28.63 5.93 -5.34
C ASN A 2 -27.34 5.31 -4.80
N SER A 3 -27.13 4.02 -5.06
CA SER A 3 -25.87 3.33 -4.80
C SER A 3 -24.71 4.04 -5.49
N PRO A 4 -23.52 4.15 -4.87
CA PRO A 4 -22.37 4.73 -5.52
C PRO A 4 -21.97 3.89 -6.73
N ASN A 5 -21.74 4.55 -7.87
CA ASN A 5 -21.21 3.89 -9.05
C ASN A 5 -19.73 3.53 -8.80
N TRP A 6 -19.45 2.26 -8.53
CA TRP A 6 -18.15 1.75 -8.10
C TRP A 6 -17.06 1.85 -9.18
N ASP A 7 -17.41 2.01 -10.46
CA ASP A 7 -16.45 2.30 -11.55
C ASP A 7 -15.81 3.68 -11.41
N TYR A 8 -16.46 4.63 -10.72
CA TYR A 8 -15.93 5.98 -10.52
C TYR A 8 -14.83 6.04 -9.43
N ILE A 9 -14.83 5.10 -8.48
CA ILE A 9 -13.89 5.10 -7.34
C ILE A 9 -12.60 4.35 -7.70
N THR A 10 -12.68 3.20 -8.36
CA THR A 10 -11.52 2.50 -8.95
C THR A 10 -10.79 3.38 -9.97
N LYS A 11 -11.54 4.12 -10.79
CA LYS A 11 -10.96 5.12 -11.70
C LYS A 11 -10.30 6.29 -10.99
N ARG A 12 -10.72 6.69 -9.78
CA ARG A 12 -10.12 7.82 -9.05
C ARG A 12 -8.77 7.50 -8.41
N ILE A 13 -8.58 6.26 -7.94
CA ILE A 13 -7.27 5.78 -7.51
C ILE A 13 -6.33 5.65 -8.72
N TYR A 14 -6.84 5.21 -9.87
CA TYR A 14 -6.09 5.19 -11.14
C TYR A 14 -5.84 6.59 -11.74
N LEU A 15 -6.74 7.57 -11.57
CA LEU A 15 -6.59 8.92 -12.13
C LEU A 15 -5.62 9.80 -11.36
N ILE A 16 -5.40 9.53 -10.07
CA ILE A 16 -4.28 10.14 -9.31
C ILE A 16 -2.93 9.57 -9.81
N PHE A 17 -2.94 8.45 -10.53
CA PHE A 17 -1.74 7.86 -11.13
C PHE A 17 -1.49 8.27 -12.59
N CYS A 18 -2.37 9.04 -13.24
CA CYS A 18 -2.28 9.24 -14.70
C CYS A 18 -2.75 10.62 -15.19
N THR A 19 -2.00 11.69 -14.88
CA THR A 19 -1.97 12.95 -15.65
C THR A 19 -0.57 13.57 -15.44
N ARG A 20 0.39 13.63 -16.37
CA ARG A 20 0.33 14.09 -17.78
C ARG A 20 1.60 13.66 -18.55
N TYR A 21 1.43 12.80 -19.56
CA TYR A 21 2.05 12.97 -20.88
C TYR A 21 0.91 12.63 -21.86
N SER A 22 0.06 13.59 -22.13
CA SER A 22 -0.67 13.60 -23.39
C SER A 22 0.08 14.55 -24.30
N GLY A 23 0.41 14.11 -25.51
CA GLY A 23 0.30 15.07 -26.61
C GLY A 23 -1.08 15.72 -26.49
N PHE A 24 -1.08 17.03 -26.24
CA PHE A 24 -2.19 17.98 -26.29
C PHE A 24 -3.02 18.32 -25.01
N SER A 25 -2.96 19.64 -24.76
CA SER A 25 -3.82 20.69 -24.19
C SER A 25 -4.56 20.64 -22.83
N SER A 26 -4.30 21.74 -22.09
CA SER A 26 -5.11 22.56 -21.16
C SER A 26 -5.71 21.99 -19.85
N ALA A 27 -5.31 22.69 -18.78
CA ALA A 27 -6.00 22.97 -17.53
C ALA A 27 -6.45 21.82 -16.61
N LEU A 28 -5.72 21.63 -15.51
CA LEU A 28 -6.23 21.85 -14.14
C LEU A 28 -5.15 21.48 -13.11
N SER A 29 -4.78 22.49 -12.33
CA SER A 29 -4.11 22.50 -11.02
C SER A 29 -3.94 21.16 -10.28
N GLY A 30 -2.67 20.87 -9.94
CA GLY A 30 -2.17 20.19 -8.73
C GLY A 30 -2.68 18.78 -8.42
N LYS A 31 -1.92 17.73 -8.75
CA LYS A 31 -2.21 16.35 -8.32
C LYS A 31 -0.97 15.49 -8.13
N VAL A 32 -0.93 14.86 -6.95
CA VAL A 32 -0.07 13.76 -6.48
C VAL A 32 0.17 12.76 -7.60
N SER A 33 1.44 12.45 -7.90
CA SER A 33 1.82 11.45 -8.90
C SER A 33 2.24 10.16 -8.22
N ALA A 34 1.61 9.07 -8.58
CA ALA A 34 2.19 7.75 -8.40
C ALA A 34 2.17 7.06 -9.77
N PHE A 35 3.17 6.22 -10.03
CA PHE A 35 3.51 5.79 -11.39
C PHE A 35 3.44 4.27 -11.48
N PHE A 36 2.64 3.75 -12.40
CA PHE A 36 2.49 2.32 -12.62
C PHE A 36 2.75 2.02 -14.11
N ARG A 37 3.76 1.20 -14.40
CA ARG A 37 4.16 0.85 -15.77
C ARG A 37 4.38 -0.66 -15.85
N TYR A 38 3.43 -1.36 -16.48
CA TYR A 38 3.61 -2.76 -16.86
C TYR A 38 4.56 -2.85 -18.06
N THR A 39 5.77 -3.37 -17.85
CA THR A 39 6.65 -3.86 -18.92
C THR A 39 7.32 -5.14 -18.47
N THR A 40 7.42 -6.08 -19.39
CA THR A 40 7.89 -7.46 -19.27
C THR A 40 9.30 -7.63 -18.67
N ASP A 41 9.40 -8.61 -17.77
CA ASP A 41 10.55 -9.47 -17.45
C ASP A 41 11.86 -8.91 -16.84
N TYR A 42 11.73 -7.97 -15.89
CA TYR A 42 12.57 -7.90 -14.70
C TYR A 42 11.65 -7.42 -13.57
N LYS A 43 11.60 -8.09 -12.41
CA LYS A 43 10.67 -7.74 -11.30
C LYS A 43 10.95 -6.32 -10.82
N LYS A 44 10.18 -5.37 -11.36
CA LYS A 44 10.26 -3.95 -11.02
C LYS A 44 9.67 -3.74 -9.63
N THR A 45 10.39 -3.03 -8.77
CA THR A 45 9.92 -2.65 -7.44
C THR A 45 8.88 -1.54 -7.57
N ASN A 46 7.75 -1.67 -6.87
CA ASN A 46 6.81 -0.56 -6.76
C ASN A 46 7.27 0.35 -5.62
N PHE A 47 7.13 1.66 -5.81
CA PHE A 47 7.40 2.66 -4.77
C PHE A 47 6.17 3.56 -4.62
N TRP A 48 6.01 4.14 -3.43
CA TRP A 48 4.94 5.08 -3.13
C TRP A 48 5.55 6.32 -2.48
N VAL A 49 5.36 7.48 -3.13
CA VAL A 49 5.89 8.76 -2.68
C VAL A 49 4.74 9.75 -2.56
N ARG A 50 4.76 10.52 -1.48
CA ARG A 50 3.80 11.61 -1.25
C ARG A 50 4.29 12.92 -1.86
N ASP A 51 3.40 13.58 -2.58
CA ASP A 51 3.63 14.94 -3.10
C ASP A 51 3.14 16.00 -2.09
N LYS A 52 3.90 16.23 -1.01
CA LYS A 52 3.70 17.37 -0.10
C LYS A 52 5.05 18.02 0.22
N THR A 53 5.08 19.35 0.15
CA THR A 53 6.25 20.23 0.32
C THR A 53 6.97 20.16 1.68
N GLN A 54 6.44 19.43 2.68
CA GLN A 54 7.01 19.42 4.04
C GLN A 54 7.31 18.03 4.63
N SER A 55 7.13 16.93 3.90
CA SER A 55 7.78 15.64 4.19
C SER A 55 7.31 14.57 3.20
N SER A 56 8.26 13.91 2.53
CA SER A 56 8.03 12.67 1.82
C SER A 56 8.02 11.53 2.83
N ALA A 57 6.87 10.88 3.00
CA ALA A 57 6.80 9.60 3.68
C ALA A 57 6.85 8.49 2.62
N GLU A 58 7.72 7.52 2.84
CA GLU A 58 7.94 6.38 1.95
C GLU A 58 7.91 5.10 2.80
N VAL A 59 7.28 4.06 2.27
CA VAL A 59 7.31 2.70 2.84
C VAL A 59 8.48 1.94 2.22
N ASP A 60 9.12 1.05 2.97
CA ASP A 60 10.35 0.38 2.51
C ASP A 60 10.13 -0.47 1.25
N LEU A 61 9.00 -1.20 1.19
CA LEU A 61 8.62 -1.98 0.01
C LEU A 61 7.12 -1.90 -0.25
N LEU A 62 6.76 -2.05 -1.53
CA LEU A 62 5.38 -2.11 -1.97
C LEU A 62 5.18 -3.28 -2.93
N ILE A 63 4.32 -4.23 -2.55
CA ILE A 63 4.10 -5.46 -3.32
C ILE A 63 2.66 -5.52 -3.83
N ALA A 64 2.51 -5.66 -5.14
CA ALA A 64 1.23 -6.01 -5.74
C ALA A 64 0.93 -7.50 -5.50
N HIS A 65 -0.22 -7.79 -4.90
CA HIS A 65 -0.72 -9.14 -4.66
C HIS A 65 -2.21 -9.23 -5.00
N GLY A 66 -2.53 -9.85 -6.14
CA GLY A 66 -3.89 -9.83 -6.68
C GLY A 66 -4.35 -8.40 -6.97
N LYS A 67 -5.51 -8.02 -6.42
CA LYS A 67 -6.09 -6.66 -6.53
C LYS A 67 -5.52 -5.65 -5.52
N PHE A 68 -4.63 -6.08 -4.63
CA PHE A 68 -4.14 -5.26 -3.51
C PHE A 68 -2.70 -4.80 -3.73
N LEU A 69 -2.41 -3.61 -3.20
CA LEU A 69 -1.06 -3.02 -3.20
C LEU A 69 -0.59 -2.94 -1.75
N ILE A 70 0.15 -3.96 -1.31
CA ILE A 70 0.44 -4.21 0.10
C ILE A 70 1.69 -3.43 0.52
N PRO A 71 1.56 -2.49 1.48
CA PRO A 71 2.71 -1.78 2.03
C PRO A 71 3.46 -2.69 3.01
N ILE A 72 4.79 -2.64 2.94
CA ILE A 72 5.68 -3.40 3.80
C ILE A 72 6.70 -2.46 4.43
N GLU A 73 6.82 -2.56 5.76
CA GLU A 73 7.82 -1.84 6.54
C GLU A 73 8.81 -2.84 7.15
N ILE A 74 10.11 -2.54 7.11
CA ILE A 74 11.21 -3.35 7.63
C ILE A 74 11.76 -2.67 8.90
N LYS A 75 11.74 -3.36 10.04
CA LYS A 75 12.19 -2.82 11.34
C LYS A 75 13.09 -3.79 12.08
N SER A 76 14.26 -3.32 12.54
CA SER A 76 15.21 -4.11 13.32
C SER A 76 14.64 -4.68 14.63
N GLY A 77 13.61 -4.04 15.21
CA GLY A 77 12.98 -4.50 16.45
C GLY A 77 11.51 -4.12 16.57
N LYS A 78 10.96 -4.26 17.79
CA LYS A 78 9.58 -3.85 18.12
C LYS A 78 9.42 -2.32 18.21
N THR A 79 10.52 -1.62 18.46
CA THR A 79 10.59 -0.17 18.62
C THR A 79 10.75 0.52 17.27
N GLY A 80 10.07 1.66 17.10
CA GLY A 80 10.07 2.44 15.86
C GLY A 80 8.65 2.75 15.40
N SER A 81 8.43 3.96 14.90
CA SER A 81 7.12 4.36 14.40
C SER A 81 6.81 3.67 13.06
N LEU A 82 5.53 3.38 12.84
CA LEU A 82 4.98 2.87 11.58
C LEU A 82 4.33 4.03 10.78
N LYS A 83 4.92 5.22 10.85
CA LYS A 83 4.31 6.45 10.34
C LYS A 83 3.99 6.36 8.84
N SER A 84 4.94 5.93 8.01
CA SER A 84 4.73 5.77 6.57
C SER A 84 3.69 4.70 6.25
N LEU A 85 3.77 3.55 6.94
CA LEU A 85 2.80 2.46 6.83
C LEU A 85 1.38 2.94 7.14
N HIS A 86 1.16 3.65 8.24
CA HIS A 86 -0.14 4.20 8.61
C HIS A 86 -0.68 5.19 7.57
N GLN A 87 0.18 6.07 7.06
CA GLN A 87 -0.21 7.01 6.02
C GLN A 87 -0.62 6.33 4.72
N PHE A 88 0.05 5.23 4.35
CA PHE A 88 -0.36 4.41 3.22
C PHE A 88 -1.71 3.76 3.49
N VAL A 89 -1.85 3.08 4.64
CA VAL A 89 -3.08 2.40 5.05
C VAL A 89 -4.28 3.34 5.02
N ASN A 90 -4.14 4.59 5.49
CA ASN A 90 -5.21 5.58 5.48
C ASN A 90 -5.76 5.85 4.06
N GLN A 91 -4.89 5.87 3.05
CA GLN A 91 -5.24 6.14 1.66
C GLN A 91 -5.62 4.88 0.87
N ALA A 92 -5.18 3.70 1.31
CA ALA A 92 -5.45 2.44 0.64
C ALA A 92 -6.95 2.07 0.70
N PRO A 93 -7.52 1.48 -0.36
CA PRO A 93 -8.89 0.97 -0.35
C PRO A 93 -9.02 -0.38 0.40
N HIS A 94 -7.94 -0.87 1.00
CA HIS A 94 -7.90 -2.12 1.75
C HIS A 94 -7.23 -1.92 3.11
N GLN A 95 -7.35 -2.95 3.96
CA GLN A 95 -6.93 -2.93 5.35
C GLN A 95 -5.67 -3.75 5.64
N PHE A 96 -4.98 -4.26 4.61
CA PHE A 96 -3.82 -5.13 4.79
C PHE A 96 -2.49 -4.36 4.79
N ALA A 97 -1.62 -4.67 5.75
CA ALA A 97 -0.25 -4.17 5.84
C ALA A 97 0.70 -5.25 6.38
N VAL A 98 2.01 -5.13 6.09
CA VAL A 98 3.04 -6.07 6.56
C VAL A 98 4.15 -5.33 7.29
N ARG A 99 4.62 -5.88 8.40
CA ARG A 99 5.86 -5.48 9.06
C ARG A 99 6.82 -6.66 9.07
N MET A 100 8.00 -6.49 8.47
CA MET A 100 9.09 -7.45 8.57
C MET A 100 10.02 -7.05 9.71
N TYR A 101 10.26 -7.94 10.68
CA TYR A 101 11.04 -7.60 11.88
C TYR A 101 11.68 -8.81 12.58
N GLY A 102 12.48 -8.56 13.63
CA GLY A 102 13.13 -9.60 14.44
C GLY A 102 12.24 -10.28 15.50
N GLY A 103 10.92 -10.12 15.46
CA GLY A 103 9.99 -10.68 16.46
C GLY A 103 9.38 -12.03 16.09
N LYS A 104 8.20 -12.33 16.67
CA LYS A 104 7.44 -13.56 16.40
C LYS A 104 6.39 -13.30 15.33
N PHE A 105 6.04 -14.34 14.57
CA PHE A 105 4.94 -14.25 13.63
C PHE A 105 3.62 -14.04 14.38
N ASN A 106 2.86 -13.01 13.99
CA ASN A 106 1.47 -12.85 14.39
C ASN A 106 0.74 -11.98 13.36
N ILE A 107 -0.59 -11.98 13.44
CA ILE A 107 -1.45 -11.03 12.74
C ILE A 107 -2.18 -10.27 13.82
N GLU A 108 -2.07 -8.95 13.82
CA GLU A 108 -2.70 -8.08 14.81
C GLU A 108 -3.74 -7.18 14.14
N GLU A 109 -4.89 -7.06 14.79
CA GLU A 109 -5.87 -6.02 14.51
C GLU A 109 -5.42 -4.76 15.23
N THR A 110 -5.35 -3.66 14.48
CA THR A 110 -4.80 -2.40 14.99
C THR A 110 -5.47 -1.23 14.27
N VAL A 111 -5.19 -0.02 14.74
CA VAL A 111 -5.81 1.20 14.25
C VAL A 111 -4.71 2.19 13.93
N THR A 112 -4.82 2.89 12.80
CA THR A 112 -3.92 4.00 12.52
C THR A 112 -4.15 5.14 13.53
N PRO A 113 -3.19 6.05 13.72
CA PRO A 113 -3.41 7.24 14.55
C PRO A 113 -4.62 8.11 14.12
N GLU A 114 -5.05 7.98 12.86
CA GLU A 114 -6.23 8.67 12.31
C GLU A 114 -7.53 7.87 12.50
N GLY A 115 -7.50 6.72 13.19
CA GLY A 115 -8.69 5.95 13.53
C GLY A 115 -9.11 4.89 12.51
N LYS A 116 -8.31 4.63 11.46
CA LYS A 116 -8.65 3.60 10.46
C LYS A 116 -8.23 2.21 10.96
N PRO A 117 -9.15 1.25 11.12
CA PRO A 117 -8.79 -0.12 11.48
C PRO A 117 -8.06 -0.80 10.33
N TYR A 118 -7.06 -1.62 10.67
CA TYR A 118 -6.29 -2.41 9.72
C TYR A 118 -5.69 -3.66 10.35
N LEU A 119 -5.34 -4.61 9.50
CA LEU A 119 -4.66 -5.84 9.85
C LEU A 119 -3.17 -5.71 9.53
N LEU A 120 -2.33 -5.94 10.53
CA LEU A 120 -0.88 -5.94 10.39
C LEU A 120 -0.33 -7.35 10.53
N MET A 121 0.20 -7.90 9.43
CA MET A 121 0.95 -9.15 9.46
C MET A 121 2.39 -8.87 9.88
N ASN A 122 2.75 -9.33 11.06
CA ASN A 122 4.11 -9.30 11.57
C ASN A 122 4.86 -10.53 11.10
N LEU A 123 5.80 -10.34 10.17
CA LEU A 123 6.59 -11.39 9.55
C LEU A 123 8.04 -11.36 10.08
N PRO A 124 8.48 -12.40 10.81
CA PRO A 124 9.87 -12.55 11.20
C PRO A 124 10.83 -12.61 10.00
N TYR A 125 12.04 -12.06 10.15
CA TYR A 125 13.05 -12.08 9.07
C TYR A 125 13.35 -13.45 8.50
N TYR A 126 13.38 -14.48 9.35
CA TYR A 126 13.63 -15.87 8.91
C TYR A 126 12.51 -16.44 8.04
N LEU A 127 11.35 -15.79 7.96
CA LEU A 127 10.25 -16.12 7.05
C LEU A 127 10.19 -15.22 5.81
N GLY A 128 11.16 -14.31 5.62
CA GLY A 128 11.17 -13.36 4.51
C GLY A 128 11.16 -14.02 3.13
N THR A 129 11.80 -15.18 2.97
CA THR A 129 11.77 -15.96 1.72
C THR A 129 10.39 -16.54 1.42
N TYR A 130 9.55 -16.71 2.45
CA TYR A 130 8.17 -17.17 2.35
C TYR A 130 7.14 -16.03 2.30
N LEU A 131 7.59 -14.77 2.18
CA LEU A 131 6.73 -13.59 2.22
C LEU A 131 5.52 -13.70 1.28
N LYS A 132 5.71 -14.23 0.05
CA LYS A 132 4.61 -14.41 -0.91
C LYS A 132 3.55 -15.41 -0.44
N GLN A 133 3.98 -16.54 0.12
CA GLN A 133 3.10 -17.59 0.63
C GLN A 133 2.32 -17.09 1.84
N TYR A 134 2.99 -16.38 2.75
CA TYR A 134 2.33 -15.76 3.91
C TYR A 134 1.37 -14.64 3.52
N MET A 135 1.71 -13.80 2.53
CA MET A 135 0.76 -12.81 1.99
C MET A 135 -0.47 -13.48 1.38
N ASN A 136 -0.29 -14.58 0.64
CA ASN A 136 -1.41 -15.34 0.08
C ASN A 136 -2.32 -15.90 1.18
N TYR A 137 -1.73 -16.54 2.21
CA TYR A 137 -2.47 -17.02 3.38
C TYR A 137 -3.20 -15.87 4.09
N PHE A 138 -2.50 -14.75 4.34
CA PHE A 138 -3.03 -13.59 5.03
C PHE A 138 -4.23 -12.98 4.29
N ILE A 139 -4.09 -12.73 2.99
CA ILE A 139 -5.17 -12.14 2.21
C ILE A 139 -6.33 -13.13 2.05
N THR A 140 -6.07 -14.39 1.74
CA THR A 140 -7.14 -15.40 1.56
C THR A 140 -7.95 -15.60 2.84
N LYS A 141 -7.29 -15.62 4.00
CA LYS A 141 -7.95 -15.87 5.28
C LYS A 141 -8.81 -14.70 5.76
N TYR A 142 -8.40 -13.45 5.48
CA TYR A 142 -9.02 -12.25 6.04
C TYR A 142 -9.76 -11.39 5.01
N ASN A 143 -9.69 -11.74 3.73
CA ASN A 143 -10.54 -11.18 2.69
C ASN A 143 -11.78 -12.07 2.52
N VAL A 144 -12.63 -12.09 3.54
CA VAL A 144 -13.97 -12.68 3.44
C VAL A 144 -14.83 -11.69 2.66
N GLU A 145 -15.21 -12.06 1.44
CA GLU A 145 -16.17 -11.29 0.63
C GLU A 145 -17.59 -11.40 1.19
#